data_AF-A0A544YD02-F1
#
_entry.id   AF-A0A544YD02-F1
#
_cell.length_a   1.000
_cell.length_b   1.000
_cell.length_c   1.000
_cell.angle_alpha   90.00
_cell.angle_beta   90.00
_cell.angle_gamma   90.00
#
_symmetry.space_group_name_H-M   'P 1'
#
loop_
_entity.id
_entity.type
_entity.pdbx_description
1 polymer ?
#
loop_
_entity_poly.entity_id
_entity_poly.type
_entity_poly.pdbx_seq_one_letter_code
_entity_poly.pdbx_strand_id
1 'polypeptide(L)'
;MGLFSSKMSDAEKAKLQGKSASANDLRTLAIAANGHGVTSVEKRKARAVLEQQVGSRKANKLQEDALRQAGARPKGLGRLLG
;
A
#
# COMPACT_ATOMS: atom_id res chain seq x y z
N MET A 1 -9.71 -32.93 -23.25
CA MET A 1 -9.77 -31.83 -22.25
C MET A 1 -8.35 -31.35 -21.97
N GLY A 2 -8.03 -30.09 -22.26
CA GLY A 2 -6.70 -29.52 -21.99
C GLY A 2 -6.50 -28.15 -22.63
N LEU A 3 -7.14 -27.10 -22.10
CA LEU A 3 -6.92 -25.70 -22.49
C LEU A 3 -6.91 -24.82 -21.22
N PHE A 4 -5.83 -24.91 -20.44
CA PHE A 4 -5.51 -23.92 -19.40
C PHE A 4 -4.18 -23.26 -19.72
N SER A 5 -4.12 -22.53 -20.84
CA SER A 5 -3.04 -21.58 -21.07
C SER A 5 -3.47 -20.23 -20.52
N SER A 6 -3.18 -19.99 -19.24
CA SER A 6 -3.32 -18.70 -18.54
C SER A 6 -2.37 -17.63 -19.11
N LYS A 7 -2.47 -17.31 -20.39
CA LYS A 7 -1.82 -16.15 -20.99
C LYS A 7 -2.82 -15.01 -20.95
N MET A 8 -2.86 -14.29 -19.82
CA MET A 8 -3.38 -12.92 -19.81
C MET A 8 -2.74 -12.17 -20.98
N SER A 9 -3.56 -11.64 -21.89
CA SER A 9 -3.10 -10.85 -23.02
C SER A 9 -2.28 -9.66 -22.51
N ASP A 10 -1.13 -9.38 -23.13
CA ASP A 10 -0.28 -8.23 -22.77
C ASP A 10 -1.07 -6.90 -22.81
N ALA A 11 -2.12 -6.83 -23.63
CA ALA A 11 -3.04 -5.70 -23.68
C ALA A 11 -3.93 -5.57 -22.42
N GLU A 12 -4.29 -6.68 -21.77
CA GLU A 12 -5.02 -6.69 -20.50
C GLU A 12 -4.10 -6.39 -19.33
N LYS A 13 -2.84 -6.85 -19.38
CA LYS A 13 -1.80 -6.45 -18.40
C LYS A 13 -1.52 -4.94 -18.45
N ALA A 14 -1.41 -4.35 -19.64
CA ALA A 14 -1.20 -2.92 -19.81
C ALA A 14 -2.42 -2.08 -19.34
N LYS A 15 -3.65 -2.56 -19.59
CA LYS A 15 -4.87 -1.91 -19.09
C LYS A 15 -5.03 -2.03 -17.57
N LEU A 16 -4.55 -3.11 -16.96
CA LEU A 16 -4.47 -3.26 -15.50
C LEU A 16 -3.39 -2.36 -14.90
N GLN A 17 -2.25 -2.17 -15.58
CA GLN A 17 -1.18 -1.26 -15.18
C GLN A 17 -1.58 0.22 -15.28
N GLY A 18 -2.41 0.60 -16.26
CA GLY A 18 -2.83 1.99 -16.45
C GLY A 18 -3.97 2.47 -15.52
N LYS A 19 -4.69 1.56 -14.86
CA LYS A 19 -5.83 1.88 -13.97
C LYS A 19 -5.59 1.55 -12.49
N SER A 20 -4.54 0.80 -12.20
CA SER A 20 -4.14 0.49 -10.84
C SER A 20 -2.89 1.29 -10.58
N ALA A 21 -2.91 2.23 -9.62
CA ALA A 21 -1.66 2.69 -9.01
C ALA A 21 -0.83 1.44 -8.72
N SER A 22 0.38 1.36 -9.25
CA SER A 22 1.15 0.12 -9.22
C SER A 22 1.25 -0.31 -7.76
N ALA A 23 1.23 -1.62 -7.47
CA ALA A 23 1.34 -2.08 -6.08
C ALA A 23 2.60 -1.50 -5.41
N ASN A 24 3.64 -1.22 -6.21
CA ASN A 24 4.84 -0.50 -5.79
C ASN A 24 4.59 0.98 -5.45
N ASP A 25 3.75 1.70 -6.20
CA ASP A 25 3.40 3.11 -5.93
C ASP A 25 2.59 3.22 -4.63
N LEU A 26 1.60 2.33 -4.46
CA LEU A 26 0.81 2.26 -3.22
C LEU A 26 1.68 1.93 -2.01
N ARG A 27 2.67 1.04 -2.18
CA ARG A 27 3.63 0.69 -1.13
C ARG A 27 4.54 1.88 -0.80
N THR A 28 5.04 2.59 -1.81
CA THR A 28 5.87 3.79 -1.63
C THR A 28 5.09 4.88 -0.90
N LEU A 29 3.85 5.13 -1.30
CA LEU A 29 2.93 6.06 -0.63
C LEU A 29 2.63 5.63 0.81
N ALA A 30 2.44 4.34 1.08
CA ALA A 30 2.22 3.84 2.44
C ALA A 30 3.45 4.05 3.34
N ILE A 31 4.67 3.80 2.84
CA ILE A 31 5.92 4.04 3.57
C ILE A 31 6.11 5.54 3.85
N ALA A 32 5.91 6.40 2.84
CA ALA A 32 5.96 7.84 3.00
C ALA A 32 4.89 8.35 3.98
N ALA A 33 3.68 7.79 3.93
CA ALA A 33 2.59 8.15 4.83
C ALA A 33 2.81 7.68 6.28
N ASN A 34 3.69 6.71 6.51
CA ASN A 34 4.18 6.37 7.85
C ASN A 34 5.20 7.41 8.37
N GLY A 35 5.79 8.22 7.48
CA GLY A 35 6.77 9.26 7.80
C GLY A 35 8.22 8.78 7.72
N HIS A 36 8.48 7.69 6.98
CA HIS A 36 9.84 7.19 6.81
C HIS A 36 10.60 8.06 5.80
N GLY A 37 11.60 8.83 6.26
CA GLY A 37 12.47 9.63 5.39
C GLY A 37 11.82 10.86 4.72
N VAL A 38 10.62 11.28 5.16
CA VAL A 38 9.89 12.41 4.59
C VAL A 38 9.45 13.40 5.68
N THR A 39 9.17 14.65 5.29
CA THR A 39 8.68 15.68 6.21
C THR A 39 7.22 15.45 6.63
N SER A 40 6.79 16.08 7.72
CA SER A 40 5.39 16.02 8.19
C SER A 40 4.36 16.48 7.13
N VAL A 41 4.75 17.41 6.25
CA VAL A 41 3.90 17.91 5.16
C VAL A 41 3.73 16.84 4.08
N GLU A 42 4.83 16.21 3.68
CA GLU A 42 4.84 15.12 2.70
C GLU A 42 4.09 13.90 3.23
N LYS A 43 4.23 13.58 4.51
CA LYS A 43 3.45 12.54 5.19
C LYS A 43 1.94 12.76 5.04
N ARG A 44 1.45 13.99 5.29
CA ARG A 44 0.03 14.33 5.12
C ARG A 44 -0.41 14.23 3.66
N LYS A 45 0.40 14.71 2.72
CA LYS A 45 0.12 14.62 1.28
C LYS A 45 0.05 13.17 0.81
N ALA A 46 1.05 12.34 1.15
CA ALA A 46 1.09 10.93 0.81
C ALA A 46 -0.11 10.17 1.37
N ARG A 47 -0.51 10.47 2.61
CA ARG A 47 -1.73 9.91 3.22
C ARG A 47 -2.99 10.31 2.46
N ALA A 48 -3.16 11.59 2.14
CA ALA A 48 -4.34 12.06 1.40
C ALA A 48 -4.44 11.42 0.01
N VAL A 49 -3.31 11.30 -0.70
CA VAL A 49 -3.25 10.63 -2.02
C VAL A 49 -3.57 9.14 -1.90
N LEU A 50 -3.02 8.46 -0.88
CA LEU A 50 -3.32 7.04 -0.62
C LEU A 50 -4.81 6.84 -0.31
N GLU A 51 -5.40 7.70 0.53
CA GLU A 51 -6.83 7.65 0.87
C GLU A 51 -7.73 7.93 -0.35
N GLN A 52 -7.36 8.85 -1.24
CA GLN A 52 -8.10 9.11 -2.48
C GLN A 52 -8.05 7.92 -3.45
N GLN A 53 -6.91 7.21 -3.53
CA GLN A 53 -6.75 6.12 -4.49
C GLN A 53 -7.41 4.81 -4.05
N VAL A 54 -7.32 4.44 -2.76
CA VAL A 54 -7.79 3.14 -2.27
C VAL A 54 -8.90 3.21 -1.23
N GLY A 55 -9.23 4.41 -0.75
CA GLY A 55 -10.15 4.63 0.36
C GLY A 55 -9.47 4.51 1.74
N SER A 56 -10.03 5.20 2.73
CA SER A 56 -9.47 5.32 4.08
C SER A 56 -9.19 3.97 4.77
N ARG A 57 -10.10 2.99 4.66
CA ARG A 57 -9.90 1.65 5.24
C ARG A 57 -8.70 0.92 4.65
N LYS A 58 -8.54 0.91 3.32
CA LYS A 58 -7.41 0.25 2.67
C LYS A 58 -6.11 1.01 2.90
N ALA A 59 -6.15 2.34 2.92
CA ALA A 59 -4.98 3.18 3.21
C ALA A 59 -4.38 2.85 4.59
N ASN A 60 -5.22 2.75 5.64
CA ASN A 60 -4.77 2.34 6.98
C ASN A 60 -4.18 0.93 6.98
N LYS A 61 -4.81 -0.03 6.29
CA LYS A 61 -4.30 -1.41 6.20
C LYS A 61 -2.94 -1.46 5.52
N LEU A 62 -2.74 -0.73 4.42
CA LEU A 62 -1.47 -0.65 3.71
C LEU A 62 -0.38 0.03 4.56
N GLN A 63 -0.72 1.05 5.33
CA GLN A 63 0.20 1.68 6.29
C GLN A 63 0.64 0.70 7.38
N GLU A 64 -0.29 -0.05 7.96
CA GLU A 64 0.02 -1.11 8.93
C GLU A 64 0.90 -2.21 8.33
N ASP A 65 0.60 -2.66 7.11
CA ASP A 65 1.40 -3.67 6.42
C ASP A 65 2.83 -3.17 6.18
N ALA A 66 2.98 -1.92 5.74
CA ALA A 66 4.27 -1.27 5.58
C ALA A 66 5.02 -1.11 6.91
N LEU A 67 4.34 -0.81 8.02
CA LEU A 67 4.95 -0.78 9.36
C LEU A 67 5.42 -2.17 9.81
N ARG A 68 4.58 -3.20 9.64
CA ARG A 68 4.94 -4.59 9.98
C ARG A 68 6.14 -5.06 9.17
N GLN A 69 6.18 -4.78 7.87
CA GLN A 69 7.30 -5.12 7.00
C GLN A 69 8.58 -4.38 7.36
N ALA A 70 8.48 -3.13 7.81
CA ALA A 70 9.61 -2.37 8.34
C ALA A 70 10.10 -2.86 9.72
N GLY A 71 9.51 -3.93 10.27
CA GLY A 71 9.82 -4.45 11.60
C GLY A 71 9.32 -3.57 12.74
N ALA A 72 8.59 -2.48 12.43
CA ALA A 72 7.99 -1.60 13.40
C ALA A 72 6.73 -2.27 13.95
N ARG A 73 6.85 -2.87 15.14
CA ARG A 73 5.69 -3.40 15.86
C ARG A 73 4.69 -2.25 16.10
N PRO A 74 3.40 -2.42 15.74
CA PRO A 74 2.40 -1.41 16.08
C PRO A 74 2.40 -1.22 17.60
N LYS A 75 2.56 0.03 18.05
CA LYS A 75 2.62 0.43 19.47
C LYS A 75 1.25 0.27 20.15
N GLY A 76 0.70 -0.94 20.18
CA GLY A 76 -0.64 -1.23 20.72
C GLY A 76 -0.80 -2.61 21.37
N LEU A 77 0.09 -3.57 21.10
CA LEU A 77 -0.06 -4.94 21.64
C LEU A 77 0.84 -5.27 22.83
N GLY A 78 1.72 -4.35 23.25
CA GLY A 78 2.70 -4.60 24.31
C GLY A 78 2.33 -4.05 25.70
N ARG A 79 1.14 -3.47 25.90
CA ARG A 79 0.82 -2.68 27.11
C ARG A 79 -0.48 -3.05 27.83
N LEU A 80 -1.15 -4.12 27.42
CA LEU A 80 -2.39 -4.60 28.06
C LEU A 80 -2.23 -5.95 28.78
N LEU A 81 -1.00 -6.48 28.86
CA LEU A 81 -0.65 -7.75 29.51
C LEU A 81 0.71 -7.65 30.25
N GLY A 82 0.95 -6.53 30.95
CA GLY A 82 2.16 -6.32 31.76
C GLY A 82 1.86 -5.41 32.93
#